data_AF-A0A399Z678-F1
#
_entry.id   AF-A0A399Z678-F1
#
_cell.length_a   1.000
_cell.length_b   1.000
_cell.length_c   1.000
_cell.angle_alpha   90.00
_cell.angle_beta   90.00
_cell.angle_gamma   90.00
#
_symmetry.space_group_name_H-M   'P 1'
#
loop_
_entity.id
_entity.type
_entity.pdbx_description
1 polymer ?
#
loop_
_entity_poly.entity_id
_entity_poly.type
_entity_poly.pdbx_seq_one_letter_code
_entity_poly.pdbx_strand_id
1 'polypeptide(L)'
;MLPLNLETLLRVPDVETAGCSLHPDGRHVAFAWNKTGQWEIYTLELPADSSAVTPEFHIPIRQVSSGVGSKFMPRYSFDGKYLAWLLDLTGSEDFHLV
;
A
#
# COMPACT_ATOMS: atom_id res chain seq x y z
N MET A 1 23.09 8.39 8.28
CA MET A 1 21.64 8.24 8.55
C MET A 1 21.41 6.83 9.06
N LEU A 2 20.85 6.67 10.26
CA LEU A 2 20.41 5.36 10.75
C LEU A 2 19.11 4.97 10.04
N PRO A 3 18.91 3.70 9.65
CA PRO A 3 17.67 3.26 9.03
C PRO A 3 16.48 3.42 10.00
N LEU A 4 15.32 3.82 9.46
CA LEU A 4 14.06 3.91 10.20
C LEU A 4 13.71 2.53 10.77
N ASN A 5 13.49 2.43 12.09
CA ASN A 5 13.17 1.15 12.74
C ASN A 5 11.65 0.90 12.81
N LEU A 6 11.27 -0.37 12.96
CA LEU A 6 9.87 -0.82 12.98
C LEU A 6 9.05 -0.13 14.09
N GLU A 7 9.67 0.10 15.25
CA GLU A 7 9.01 0.75 16.39
C GLU A 7 8.57 2.19 16.06
N THR A 8 9.39 2.93 15.31
CA THR A 8 9.08 4.30 14.88
C THR A 8 7.90 4.30 13.90
N LEU A 9 7.83 3.32 13.00
CA LEU A 9 6.73 3.16 12.05
C LEU A 9 5.40 2.85 12.75
N LEU A 10 5.43 2.03 13.80
CA LEU A 10 4.22 1.56 14.50
C LEU A 10 3.63 2.59 15.48
N ARG A 11 4.38 3.61 15.89
CA ARG A 11 3.92 4.66 16.82
C ARG A 11 3.14 5.80 16.15
N VAL A 12 3.03 5.79 14.81
CA VAL A 12 2.24 6.77 14.07
C VAL A 12 0.75 6.42 14.24
N PRO A 13 -0.08 7.34 14.78
CA PRO A 13 -1.53 7.14 14.82
C PRO A 13 -2.03 6.87 13.41
N ASP A 14 -2.65 5.71 13.20
CA ASP A 14 -3.22 5.30 11.93
C ASP A 14 -4.73 5.15 12.12
N VAL A 15 -5.51 5.76 11.23
CA VAL A 15 -6.91 5.39 11.06
C VAL A 15 -6.85 4.15 10.18
N GLU A 16 -7.33 2.99 10.64
CA GLU A 16 -7.28 1.75 9.87
C GLU A 16 -8.04 1.92 8.55
N THR A 17 -7.33 2.30 7.47
CA THR A 17 -7.91 2.57 6.17
C THR A 17 -7.93 1.28 5.35
N ALA A 18 -8.87 0.38 5.64
CA ALA A 18 -9.43 -0.61 4.70
C ALA A 18 -8.47 -1.21 3.63
N GLY A 19 -7.25 -1.63 4.01
CA GLY A 19 -6.27 -2.26 3.10
C GLY A 19 -5.46 -1.33 2.17
N CYS A 20 -5.50 -0.01 2.36
CA CYS A 20 -4.67 0.97 1.65
C CYS A 20 -3.98 1.95 2.61
N SER A 21 -3.01 2.74 2.13
CA SER A 21 -2.31 3.77 2.90
C SER A 21 -2.09 5.02 2.05
N LEU A 22 -2.49 6.17 2.60
CA LEU A 22 -2.27 7.48 2.01
C LEU A 22 -0.86 7.99 2.35
N HIS A 23 -0.13 8.44 1.34
CA HIS A 23 1.17 9.08 1.53
C HIS A 23 0.97 10.48 2.17
N PRO A 24 1.90 10.96 3.02
CA PRO A 24 1.78 12.26 3.70
C PRO A 24 1.61 13.49 2.81
N ASP A 25 1.95 13.41 1.52
CA ASP A 25 1.71 14.48 0.54
C ASP A 25 0.24 14.61 0.09
N GLY A 26 -0.63 13.69 0.51
CA GLY A 26 -2.04 13.66 0.16
C GLY A 26 -2.34 13.33 -1.31
N ARG A 27 -1.33 12.96 -2.10
CA ARG A 27 -1.45 12.71 -3.55
C ARG A 27 -1.17 11.27 -3.93
N HIS A 28 -0.47 10.49 -3.12
CA HIS A 28 -0.19 9.09 -3.45
C HIS A 28 -0.93 8.14 -2.52
N VAL A 29 -1.50 7.07 -3.08
CA VAL A 29 -2.13 5.99 -2.32
C VAL A 29 -1.43 4.68 -2.65
N ALA A 30 -1.04 3.92 -1.64
CA ALA A 30 -0.57 2.55 -1.77
C ALA A 30 -1.68 1.57 -1.40
N PHE A 31 -1.82 0.46 -2.13
CA PHE A 31 -2.82 -0.57 -1.89
C PHE A 31 -2.33 -1.94 -2.38
N ALA A 32 -2.89 -3.01 -1.83
CA ALA A 32 -2.62 -4.36 -2.31
C ALA A 32 -3.62 -4.73 -3.43
N TRP A 33 -3.13 -5.36 -4.49
CA TRP A 33 -3.99 -5.84 -5.59
C TRP A 33 -3.44 -7.15 -6.19
N ASN A 34 -4.35 -8.10 -6.44
CA ASN A 34 -4.05 -9.33 -7.14
C ASN A 34 -4.59 -9.29 -8.58
N LYS A 35 -3.69 -9.07 -9.54
CA LYS A 35 -4.01 -9.13 -10.99
C LYS A 35 -3.63 -10.46 -11.65
N THR A 36 -2.62 -11.12 -11.11
CA THR A 36 -1.86 -12.19 -11.79
C THR A 36 -1.82 -13.49 -11.00
N GLY A 37 -2.62 -13.60 -9.94
CA GLY A 37 -2.63 -14.75 -9.02
C GLY A 37 -1.78 -14.57 -7.76
N GLN A 38 -1.14 -13.41 -7.57
CA GLN A 38 -0.33 -13.07 -6.40
C GLN A 38 -0.64 -11.63 -5.96
N TRP A 39 -0.77 -11.40 -4.66
CA TRP A 39 -0.96 -10.04 -4.14
C TRP A 39 0.36 -9.28 -4.16
N GLU A 40 0.32 -8.12 -4.79
CA GLU A 40 1.44 -7.19 -4.84
C GLU A 40 0.97 -5.80 -4.41
N ILE A 41 1.90 -4.94 -4.02
CA ILE A 41 1.65 -3.54 -3.67
C ILE A 41 1.72 -2.69 -4.94
N TYR A 42 0.70 -1.84 -5.08
CA TYR A 42 0.58 -0.87 -6.13
C TYR A 42 0.43 0.52 -5.52
N THR A 43 0.81 1.52 -6.30
CA THR A 43 0.60 2.92 -5.98
C THR A 43 -0.17 3.60 -7.10
N LEU A 44 -1.03 4.54 -6.74
CA LEU A 44 -1.65 5.45 -7.68
C LEU A 44 -1.47 6.90 -7.24
N GLU A 45 -1.58 7.81 -8.19
CA GLU A 45 -1.56 9.24 -7.94
C GLU A 45 -2.99 9.80 -8.06
N LEU A 46 -3.46 10.41 -6.98
CA LEU A 46 -4.73 11.13 -6.94
C LEU A 46 -4.59 12.44 -7.72
N PRO A 47 -5.61 12.81 -8.53
CA PRO A 47 -5.62 14.10 -9.17
C PRO A 47 -5.65 15.22 -8.13
N ALA A 48 -4.96 16.32 -8.43
CA ALA A 48 -4.94 17.49 -7.56
C ALA A 48 -6.32 18.15 -7.41
N ASP A 49 -7.20 17.95 -8.39
CA ASP A 49 -8.57 18.44 -8.40
C ASP A 49 -9.53 17.25 -8.60
N SER A 50 -10.41 17.01 -7.63
CA SER A 50 -11.41 15.95 -7.69
C SER A 50 -12.43 16.14 -8.81
N SER A 51 -12.60 17.36 -9.32
CA SER A 51 -13.45 17.63 -10.49
C SER A 51 -12.86 17.15 -11.80
N ALA A 52 -11.56 16.79 -11.83
CA ALA A 52 -10.91 16.19 -12.98
C ALA A 52 -11.17 14.67 -13.12
N VAL A 53 -11.81 14.04 -12.12
CA VAL A 53 -12.16 12.61 -12.16
C VAL A 53 -13.42 12.43 -13.03
N THR A 54 -13.21 12.14 -14.30
CA THR A 54 -14.26 11.68 -15.24
C THR A 54 -14.22 10.16 -15.40
N PRO A 55 -15.28 9.51 -15.92
CA PRO A 55 -15.28 8.06 -16.20
C PRO A 55 -14.14 7.61 -17.13
N GLU A 56 -13.67 8.50 -17.99
CA GLU A 56 -12.52 8.27 -18.89
C GLU A 56 -11.16 8.61 -18.25
N PHE A 57 -11.13 9.18 -17.04
CA PHE A 57 -9.89 9.55 -16.36
C PHE A 57 -9.09 8.31 -15.95
N HIS A 58 -8.00 8.05 -16.67
CA HIS A 58 -7.07 6.98 -16.33
C HIS A 58 -6.14 7.44 -15.22
N ILE A 59 -6.35 6.90 -14.02
CA ILE A 59 -5.40 7.04 -12.94
C ILE A 59 -4.20 6.11 -13.22
N PRO A 60 -2.97 6.63 -13.32
CA PRO A 60 -1.80 5.78 -13.52
C PRO A 60 -1.58 4.93 -12.26
N ILE A 61 -1.69 3.61 -12.42
CA ILE A 61 -1.42 2.63 -11.37
C ILE A 61 -0.06 1.98 -11.67
N ARG A 62 0.82 2.02 -10.68
CA ARG A 62 2.17 1.46 -10.76
C ARG A 62 2.33 0.32 -9.76
N GLN A 63 2.84 -0.83 -10.20
CA GLN A 63 3.28 -1.88 -9.29
C GLN A 63 4.64 -1.48 -8.68
N VAL A 64 4.77 -1.60 -7.36
CA VAL A 64 5.99 -1.20 -6.64
C VAL A 64 6.69 -2.36 -5.92
N SER A 65 6.03 -3.51 -5.78
CA SER A 65 6.64 -4.73 -5.25
C SER A 65 6.62 -5.87 -6.28
N SER A 66 7.50 -6.85 -6.10
CA SER A 66 7.56 -8.08 -6.88
C SER A 66 8.28 -9.18 -6.10
N GLY A 67 8.39 -10.38 -6.69
CA GLY A 67 9.13 -11.50 -6.12
C GLY A 67 8.25 -12.46 -5.31
N VAL A 68 8.86 -13.33 -4.51
CA VAL A 68 8.15 -14.40 -3.78
C VAL A 68 7.23 -13.86 -2.68
N GLY A 69 6.15 -14.60 -2.39
CA GLY A 69 5.18 -14.30 -1.33
C GLY A 69 4.19 -13.19 -1.66
N SER A 70 3.03 -13.19 -1.04
CA SER A 70 1.99 -12.17 -1.18
C SER A 70 2.27 -10.97 -0.28
N LYS A 71 2.01 -9.76 -0.76
CA LYS A 71 2.24 -8.51 -0.01
C LYS A 71 0.93 -7.82 0.32
N PHE A 72 0.77 -7.41 1.58
CA PHE A 72 -0.47 -6.85 2.10
C PHE A 72 -0.21 -5.62 2.97
N MET A 73 -1.28 -4.92 3.33
CA MET A 73 -1.27 -3.86 4.36
C MET A 73 -0.11 -2.86 4.16
N PRO A 74 -0.05 -2.15 3.01
CA PRO A 74 0.97 -1.15 2.79
C PRO A 74 0.84 -0.03 3.83
N ARG A 75 1.96 0.52 4.29
CA ARG A 75 2.04 1.64 5.24
C ARG A 75 3.19 2.57 4.86
N TYR A 76 2.87 3.81 4.48
CA TYR A 76 3.89 4.85 4.34
C TYR A 76 4.46 5.26 5.70
N SER A 77 5.74 5.60 5.73
CA SER A 77 6.33 6.29 6.87
C SER A 77 5.77 7.71 6.97
N PHE A 78 5.81 8.27 8.17
CA PHE A 78 5.31 9.63 8.44
C PHE A 78 5.98 10.71 7.57
N ASP A 79 7.24 10.51 7.21
CA ASP A 79 7.99 11.42 6.33
C ASP A 79 7.85 11.07 4.84
N GLY A 80 7.06 10.05 4.50
CA GLY A 80 6.79 9.60 3.13
C GLY A 80 7.95 8.89 2.44
N LYS A 81 9.13 8.82 3.06
CA LYS A 81 10.33 8.28 2.40
C LYS A 81 10.34 6.76 2.27
N TYR A 82 9.54 6.06 3.08
CA TYR A 82 9.50 4.61 3.11
C TYR A 82 8.07 4.11 2.95
N LEU A 83 7.94 2.95 2.34
CA LEU A 83 6.70 2.19 2.25
C LEU A 83 7.00 0.78 2.77
N ALA A 84 6.34 0.39 3.85
CA ALA A 84 6.40 -0.95 4.41
C ALA A 84 5.14 -1.73 4.01
N TRP A 85 5.21 -3.06 4.07
CA TRP A 85 4.08 -3.96 3.84
C TRP A 85 4.29 -5.26 4.63
N LEU A 86 3.20 -5.98 4.86
CA LEU A 86 3.24 -7.36 5.36
C LEU A 86 3.63 -8.29 4.22
N LEU A 87 4.53 -9.24 4.48
CA LEU A 87 4.95 -10.26 3.53
C LEU A 87 4.53 -11.64 4.03
N ASP A 88 3.65 -12.29 3.27
CA ASP A 88 3.28 -13.69 3.45
C ASP A 88 4.05 -14.55 2.45
N LEU A 89 5.10 -15.24 2.93
CA LEU A 89 5.91 -16.14 2.11
C LEU A 89 5.25 -17.50 1.88
N THR A 90 4.32 -17.88 2.75
CA THR A 90 3.73 -19.22 2.79
C THR A 90 2.46 -19.32 1.98
N GLY A 91 1.79 -18.19 1.72
CA GLY A 91 0.52 -18.15 1.03
C GLY A 91 -0.59 -18.81 1.85
N SER A 92 -0.49 -18.79 3.18
CA SER A 92 -1.47 -19.42 4.06
C SER A 92 -2.73 -18.56 4.17
N GLU A 93 -3.25 -18.04 3.05
CA GLU A 93 -4.60 -17.48 2.93
C GLU A 93 -5.70 -18.54 3.24
N ASP A 94 -5.34 -19.54 4.05
CA ASP A 94 -6.16 -20.60 4.57
C ASP A 94 -7.27 -19.98 5.42
N PHE A 95 -8.49 -20.14 4.92
CA PHE A 95 -9.67 -19.93 5.73
C PHE A 95 -9.75 -21.05 6.76
N HIS A 96 -9.53 -20.73 8.03
CA HIS A 96 -9.84 -21.65 9.11
C HIS A 96 -11.35 -21.63 9.34
N LEU A 97 -12.02 -22.74 9.04
CA LEU A 97 -13.39 -22.98 9.51
C LEU A 97 -13.29 -23.55 10.93
N VAL A 98 -14.00 -22.91 11.87
CA VAL A 98 -14.29 -23.47 13.19
C VAL A 98 -15.45 -24.45 13.14
#